data_AF-A0A1F6W7M4-F1
#
_entry.id   AF-A0A1F6W7M4-F1
#
_cell.length_a   1.000
_cell.length_b   1.000
_cell.length_c   1.000
_cell.angle_alpha   90.00
_cell.angle_beta   90.00
_cell.angle_gamma   90.00
#
_symmetry.space_group_name_H-M   'P 1'
#
loop_
_entity.id
_entity.type
_entity.pdbx_description
1 polymer ?
#
loop_
_entity_poly.entity_id
_entity_poly.type
_entity_poly.pdbx_seq_one_letter_code
_entity_poly.pdbx_strand_id
1 'polypeptide(L)'
;MGHNIDFKTRKNKLLDNRPLRAKQKWDGKWRVVVFDVWEKSRAKRDSLRYEIKNFGFIQLQRSVWIYPYECVEFIKLLKTDLAFGKNIRYMVVQKLDHDEKLRKYFKLE
;
A
#
# COMPACT_ATOMS: atom_id res chain seq x y z
N MET A 1 20.34 -13.24 11.76
CA MET A 1 18.95 -13.69 12.02
C MET A 1 18.14 -12.63 12.80
N GLY A 2 18.25 -11.33 12.46
CA GLY A 2 17.58 -10.23 13.21
C GLY A 2 16.51 -9.45 12.44
N HIS A 3 16.38 -9.63 11.12
CA HIS A 3 15.50 -8.81 10.29
C HIS A 3 13.99 -9.10 10.44
N ASN A 4 13.61 -10.28 10.94
CA ASN A 4 12.21 -10.72 10.89
C ASN A 4 11.35 -10.25 12.08
N ILE A 5 11.99 -10.02 13.24
CA ILE A 5 11.30 -9.57 14.47
C ILE A 5 10.98 -8.07 14.38
N ASP A 6 11.92 -7.26 13.89
CA ASP A 6 11.74 -5.80 13.77
C ASP A 6 10.66 -5.44 12.72
N PHE A 7 10.66 -6.11 11.56
CA PHE A 7 9.60 -5.94 10.55
C PHE A 7 8.22 -6.26 11.12
N LYS A 8 8.07 -7.41 11.79
CA LYS A 8 6.77 -7.84 12.34
C LYS A 8 6.24 -6.84 13.37
N THR A 9 7.11 -6.32 14.23
CA THR A 9 6.75 -5.31 15.23
C THR A 9 6.34 -3.97 14.60
N ARG A 10 7.13 -3.45 13.66
CA ARG A 10 6.81 -2.19 12.94
C ARG A 10 5.54 -2.32 12.11
N LYS A 11 5.38 -3.45 11.42
CA LYS A 11 4.18 -3.80 10.67
C LYS A 11 2.95 -3.82 11.57
N ASN A 12 2.99 -4.53 12.70
CA ASN A 12 1.86 -4.60 13.62
C ASN A 12 1.45 -3.21 14.09
N LYS A 13 2.41 -2.37 14.49
CA LYS A 13 2.14 -0.97 14.87
C LYS A 13 1.41 -0.18 13.76
N LEU A 14 1.84 -0.32 12.51
CA LEU A 14 1.21 0.36 11.36
C LEU A 14 -0.19 -0.19 11.05
N LEU A 15 -0.39 -1.51 11.16
CA LEU A 15 -1.67 -2.18 10.93
C LEU A 15 -2.67 -1.97 12.06
N ASP A 16 -2.22 -1.88 13.30
CA ASP A 16 -3.05 -1.64 14.48
C ASP A 16 -3.55 -0.18 14.52
N ASN A 17 -2.80 0.75 13.90
CA ASN A 17 -3.22 2.14 13.70
C ASN A 17 -4.33 2.33 12.65
N ARG A 18 -5.08 1.27 12.29
CA ARG A 18 -6.30 1.34 11.47
C ARG A 18 -7.28 2.45 11.94
N PRO A 19 -7.57 2.61 13.24
CA PRO A 19 -8.47 3.67 13.72
C PRO A 19 -7.94 5.08 13.48
N LEU A 20 -6.62 5.27 13.50
CA LEU A 20 -5.99 6.58 13.23
C LEU A 20 -6.05 6.92 11.73
N ARG A 21 -5.88 5.92 10.85
CA ARG A 21 -6.04 6.08 9.40
C ARG A 21 -7.48 6.36 9.00
N ALA A 22 -8.46 5.78 9.72
CA ALA A 22 -9.87 6.11 9.54
C ALA A 22 -10.23 7.56 9.88
N LYS A 23 -9.37 8.29 10.62
CA LYS A 23 -9.53 9.71 10.95
C LYS A 23 -8.79 10.64 9.99
N GLN A 24 -8.00 10.12 9.05
CA GLN A 24 -7.28 10.97 8.10
C GLN A 24 -8.28 11.57 7.12
N LYS A 25 -8.25 12.90 7.00
CA LYS A 25 -8.96 13.60 5.93
C LYS A 25 -8.20 13.39 4.62
N TRP A 26 -8.94 13.09 3.56
CA TRP A 26 -8.34 12.97 2.25
C TRP A 26 -7.81 14.32 1.76
N ASP A 27 -6.59 14.33 1.23
CA ASP A 27 -5.90 15.52 0.74
C ASP A 27 -6.17 15.80 -0.75
N GLY A 28 -7.14 15.10 -1.34
CA GLY A 28 -7.48 15.20 -2.75
C GLY A 28 -6.48 14.53 -3.69
N LYS A 29 -5.56 13.70 -3.16
CA LYS A 29 -4.56 12.98 -3.97
C LYS A 29 -4.63 11.48 -3.70
N TRP A 30 -4.46 10.69 -4.74
CA TRP A 30 -4.36 9.24 -4.66
C TRP A 30 -2.93 8.79 -4.41
N ARG A 31 -2.77 7.75 -3.61
CA ARG A 31 -1.52 7.03 -3.39
C ARG A 31 -1.57 5.75 -4.22
N VAL A 32 -0.79 5.73 -5.30
CA VAL A 32 -0.74 4.61 -6.23
C VAL A 32 0.57 3.86 -6.05
N VAL A 33 0.45 2.54 -5.88
CA VAL A 33 1.57 1.62 -5.80
C VAL A 33 1.55 0.73 -7.03
N VAL A 34 2.66 0.73 -7.76
CA VAL A 34 2.88 -0.17 -8.89
C VAL A 34 4.10 -1.02 -8.60
N PHE A 35 4.06 -2.29 -8.96
CA PHE A 35 5.23 -3.14 -8.84
C PHE A 35 5.45 -4.05 -10.04
N ASP A 36 6.71 -4.23 -10.40
CA ASP A 36 7.14 -5.23 -11.39
C ASP A 36 7.93 -6.33 -10.67
N VAL A 37 7.20 -7.32 -10.17
CA VAL A 37 7.79 -8.47 -9.45
C VAL A 37 7.88 -9.63 -10.44
N TRP A 38 9.01 -9.71 -11.15
CA TRP A 38 9.36 -10.82 -12.04
C TRP A 38 9.48 -12.13 -11.25
N GLU A 39 8.39 -12.89 -11.26
CA GLU A 39 8.18 -14.35 -11.19
C GLU A 39 9.03 -15.30 -10.32
N LYS A 40 10.24 -14.97 -9.85
CA LYS A 40 11.10 -15.91 -9.10
C LYS A 40 10.61 -16.29 -7.69
N SER A 41 9.48 -15.76 -7.23
CA SER A 41 8.55 -16.55 -6.40
C SER A 41 7.14 -15.94 -6.38
N ARG A 42 6.14 -16.72 -6.83
CA ARG A 42 4.72 -16.36 -6.67
C ARG A 42 4.39 -15.99 -5.22
N ALA A 43 4.97 -16.72 -4.27
CA ALA A 43 4.82 -16.50 -2.84
C ALA A 43 5.17 -15.07 -2.39
N LYS A 44 6.26 -14.48 -2.90
CA LYS A 44 6.61 -13.09 -2.54
C LYS A 44 5.60 -12.09 -3.08
N ARG A 45 5.16 -12.26 -4.32
CA ARG A 45 4.15 -11.40 -4.94
C ARG A 45 2.81 -11.49 -4.20
N ASP A 46 2.42 -12.70 -3.83
CA ASP A 46 1.15 -12.93 -3.12
C ASP A 46 1.22 -12.40 -1.69
N SER A 47 2.37 -12.52 -1.02
CA SER A 47 2.64 -11.84 0.25
C SER A 47 2.56 -10.31 0.11
N LEU A 48 3.19 -9.70 -0.90
CA LEU A 48 3.09 -8.25 -1.12
C LEU A 48 1.64 -7.79 -1.33
N ARG A 49 0.87 -8.51 -2.16
CA ARG A 49 -0.55 -8.22 -2.38
C ARG A 49 -1.36 -8.36 -1.09
N TYR A 50 -1.07 -9.39 -0.31
CA TYR A 50 -1.71 -9.59 0.98
C TYR A 50 -1.44 -8.41 1.92
N GLU A 51 -0.19 -7.95 2.03
CA GLU A 51 0.16 -6.79 2.87
C GLU A 51 -0.55 -5.51 2.41
N ILE A 52 -0.48 -5.21 1.11
CA ILE A 52 -1.08 -4.02 0.52
C ILE A 52 -2.62 -4.02 0.72
N LYS A 53 -3.26 -5.17 0.46
CA LYS A 53 -4.70 -5.34 0.65
C LYS A 53 -5.09 -5.23 2.13
N ASN A 54 -4.35 -5.87 3.03
CA ASN A 54 -4.62 -5.84 4.46
C ASN A 54 -4.40 -4.43 5.07
N PHE A 55 -3.51 -3.63 4.47
CA PHE A 55 -3.37 -2.23 4.84
C PHE A 55 -4.61 -1.40 4.45
N GLY A 56 -5.32 -1.76 3.38
CA GLY A 56 -6.55 -1.10 2.93
C GLY A 56 -6.51 -0.54 1.52
N PHE A 57 -5.48 -0.87 0.72
CA PHE A 57 -5.46 -0.52 -0.70
C PHE A 57 -6.47 -1.36 -1.49
N ILE A 58 -7.00 -0.77 -2.57
CA ILE A 58 -7.82 -1.46 -3.57
C ILE A 58 -6.95 -1.80 -4.78
N GLN A 59 -7.22 -2.94 -5.41
CA GLN A 59 -6.56 -3.35 -6.64
C GLN A 59 -7.22 -2.66 -7.84
N LEU A 60 -6.44 -1.90 -8.62
CA LEU A 60 -6.87 -1.34 -9.91
C LEU A 60 -6.54 -2.29 -11.07
N GLN A 61 -5.35 -2.89 -11.04
CA GLN A 61 -4.90 -3.89 -12.00
C GLN A 61 -4.01 -4.93 -11.30
N ARG A 62 -3.54 -5.95 -12.04
CA ARG A 62 -2.74 -7.07 -11.50
C ARG A 62 -1.58 -6.64 -10.59
N SER A 63 -0.94 -5.50 -10.90
CA SER A 63 0.18 -4.94 -10.13
C SER A 63 0.01 -3.46 -9.80
N VAL A 64 -1.21 -2.92 -9.88
CA VAL A 64 -1.52 -1.51 -9.62
C VAL A 64 -2.53 -1.44 -8.49
N TRP A 65 -2.20 -0.69 -7.44
CA TRP A 65 -2.98 -0.59 -6.22
C TRP A 65 -3.14 0.87 -5.82
N ILE A 66 -4.29 1.21 -5.22
CA ILE A 66 -4.65 2.59 -4.89
C ILE A 66 -5.17 2.74 -3.47
N TYR A 67 -4.85 3.87 -2.86
CA TYR A 67 -5.29 4.26 -1.52
C TYR A 67 -5.39 5.80 -1.44
N PRO A 68 -6.34 6.38 -0.69
CA PRO A 68 -6.49 7.84 -0.66
C PRO A 68 -5.58 8.53 0.37
N TYR A 69 -5.18 7.86 1.45
CA TYR A 69 -4.53 8.53 2.58
C TYR A 69 -3.01 8.37 2.61
N GLU A 70 -2.32 9.24 3.35
CA GLU A 70 -0.86 9.22 3.43
C GLU A 70 -0.35 7.93 4.06
N CYS A 71 0.61 7.28 3.41
CA CYS A 71 1.08 5.94 3.77
C CYS A 71 2.58 5.73 3.51
N VAL A 72 3.36 6.80 3.37
CA VAL A 72 4.79 6.73 3.03
C VAL A 72 5.58 5.76 3.92
N GLU A 73 5.29 5.71 5.23
CA GLU A 73 5.99 4.81 6.16
C GLU A 73 5.71 3.33 5.88
N PHE A 74 4.48 3.00 5.49
CA PHE A 74 4.15 1.64 5.04
C PHE A 74 4.89 1.29 3.75
N ILE A 75 4.97 2.22 2.80
CA ILE A 75 5.70 2.00 1.55
C ILE A 75 7.20 1.83 1.78
N LYS A 76 7.80 2.62 2.68
CA LYS A 76 9.21 2.45 3.10
C LYS A 76 9.44 1.06 3.65
N LEU A 77 8.58 0.60 4.57
CA LEU A 77 8.62 -0.74 5.15
C LEU A 77 8.58 -1.83 4.06
N LEU A 78 7.65 -1.74 3.10
CA LEU A 78 7.55 -2.71 2.00
C LEU A 78 8.81 -2.74 1.13
N LYS A 79 9.46 -1.59 0.93
CA LYS A 79 10.68 -1.50 0.10
C LYS A 79 11.91 -2.05 0.81
N THR A 80 12.08 -1.77 2.10
CA THR A 80 13.28 -2.14 2.87
C THR A 80 13.23 -3.58 3.37
N ASP A 81 12.10 -4.00 3.93
CA ASP A 81 12.08 -5.19 4.80
C ASP A 81 11.67 -6.46 4.05
N LEU A 82 10.94 -6.31 2.95
CA LEU A 82 10.54 -7.44 2.10
C LEU A 82 11.46 -7.65 0.89
N ALA A 83 12.57 -6.91 0.83
CA ALA A 83 13.53 -6.90 -0.28
C ALA A 83 12.89 -6.65 -1.66
N PHE A 84 11.75 -5.95 -1.70
CA PHE A 84 11.11 -5.55 -2.96
C PHE A 84 11.76 -4.31 -3.58
N GLY A 85 12.59 -3.58 -2.83
CA GLY A 85 13.57 -2.61 -3.33
C GLY A 85 13.08 -1.73 -4.48
N LYS A 86 13.83 -1.71 -5.58
CA LYS A 86 13.54 -0.93 -6.80
C LYS A 86 12.37 -1.47 -7.62
N ASN A 87 11.68 -2.54 -7.20
CA ASN A 87 10.55 -3.09 -7.95
C ASN A 87 9.22 -2.44 -7.56
N ILE A 88 9.18 -1.64 -6.49
CA ILE A 88 7.99 -0.88 -6.09
C ILE A 88 8.16 0.59 -6.50
N ARG A 89 7.18 1.11 -7.25
CA ARG A 89 6.99 2.52 -7.56
C ARG A 89 5.81 3.04 -6.73
N TYR A 90 6.00 4.22 -6.15
CA TYR A 90 4.97 4.94 -5.40
C TYR A 90 4.75 6.27 -6.06
N MET A 91 3.49 6.59 -6.32
CA MET A 91 3.08 7.82 -7.00
C MET A 91 2.02 8.51 -6.16
N VAL A 92 2.14 9.82 -6.08
CA VAL A 92 1.08 10.69 -5.57
C VAL A 92 0.40 11.30 -6.79
N VAL A 93 -0.86 10.95 -6.99
CA VAL A 93 -1.60 11.26 -8.21
C VAL A 93 -2.74 12.21 -7.85
N GLN A 94 -2.69 13.45 -8.36
CA GLN A 94 -3.71 14.45 -8.07
C GLN A 94 -5.01 14.24 -8.86
N LYS A 95 -4.93 13.60 -10.03
CA LYS A 95 -6.09 13.32 -10.89
C LYS A 95 -6.02 11.88 -11.39
N LEU A 96 -7.12 11.16 -11.18
CA LEU A 96 -7.36 9.85 -11.75
C LEU A 96 -8.69 9.94 -12.50
N ASP A 97 -8.71 9.47 -13.74
CA ASP A 97 -9.92 9.38 -14.54
C ASP A 97 -10.88 8.34 -13.94
N HIS A 98 -12.18 8.63 -14.01
CA HIS A 98 -13.24 7.70 -13.61
C HIS A 98 -13.09 7.13 -12.17
N ASP A 99 -12.69 7.97 -11.22
CA ASP A 99 -12.41 7.58 -9.84
C ASP A 99 -13.66 7.61 -8.93
N GLU A 100 -14.87 7.84 -9.47
CA GLU A 100 -16.09 8.05 -8.70
C GLU A 100 -16.42 6.84 -7.82
N LYS A 101 -16.25 5.62 -8.37
CA LYS A 101 -16.45 4.38 -7.61
C LYS A 101 -15.45 4.23 -6.46
N LEU A 102 -14.21 4.71 -6.65
CA LEU A 102 -13.17 4.67 -5.62
C LEU A 102 -13.48 5.69 -4.53
N ARG A 103 -13.84 6.93 -4.89
CA ARG A 103 -14.26 7.96 -3.94
C ARG A 103 -15.42 7.48 -3.08
N LYS A 104 -16.45 6.88 -3.69
CA LYS A 104 -17.58 6.28 -2.98
C LYS A 104 -17.16 5.13 -2.06
N TYR A 105 -16.29 4.23 -2.55
CA TYR A 105 -15.80 3.12 -1.73
C TYR A 105 -15.07 3.61 -0.47
N PHE A 106 -14.21 4.62 -0.62
CA PHE A 106 -13.43 5.18 0.47
C PHE A 106 -14.17 6.24 1.28
N LYS A 107 -15.43 6.59 0.91
CA LYS A 107 -16.27 7.61 1.55
C LYS A 107 -15.60 8.98 1.56
N LEU A 108 -15.14 9.42 0.39
CA LEU A 108 -14.40 10.68 0.20
C LEU A 108 -15.29 11.85 -0.26
N GLU A 109 -16.60 11.64 -0.29
CA GLU A 109 -17.65 12.61 -0.62
C GLU A 109 -18.29 13.17 0.65
#